data_AF-A0AA41VKQ1-F1
#
_entry.id   AF-A0AA41VKQ1-F1
#
_cell.length_a   1.000
_cell.length_b   1.000
_cell.length_c   1.000
_cell.angle_alpha   90.00
_cell.angle_beta   90.00
_cell.angle_gamma   90.00
#
_symmetry.space_group_name_H-M   'P 1'
#
loop_
_entity.id
_entity.type
_entity.pdbx_description
1 polymer ?
#
loop_
_entity_poly.entity_id
_entity_poly.type
_entity_poly.pdbx_seq_one_letter_code
_entity_poly.pdbx_strand_id
1 'polypeptide(L)'
;MDPELKQELMEDLERFVNRREFYKKVGKAWKRGYLLYGPPGTGKSSLIAAMANYLNFDIYDLELANLQSNSELRSLLVATNNRSILVIEDIDCSTDFKDRDTEQQAEQYYNRYQPDTKLTLSGLLNFIDGLWSSCGDERIIIFTTNHKDKLDPALLRPGRMDMHIHMSYCTPKGFRLLASNYLSVHKEHQLFGEIEQLIEESQITPAEVAEELMKREGVDKSLGGLVELLKRKKTEQNEVRMKKIKEQQMKNRKGRYLILKW
;
A
#
# COMPACT_ATOMS: atom_id res chain seq x y z
N MET A 1 10.62 6.28 5.86
CA MET A 1 10.62 4.82 6.08
C MET A 1 11.49 4.54 7.29
N ASP A 2 11.11 3.57 8.13
CA ASP A 2 11.94 3.15 9.26
C ASP A 2 13.30 2.61 8.74
N PRO A 3 14.45 2.94 9.38
CA PRO A 3 15.76 2.45 8.96
C PRO A 3 15.89 0.92 8.91
N GLU A 4 15.28 0.21 9.86
CA GLU A 4 15.35 -1.26 9.93
C GLU A 4 14.57 -1.88 8.77
N LEU A 5 13.35 -1.39 8.53
CA LEU A 5 12.52 -1.82 7.41
C LEU A 5 13.18 -1.51 6.06
N LYS A 6 13.87 -0.37 5.95
CA LYS A 6 14.66 -0.02 4.76
C LYS A 6 15.77 -1.05 4.55
N GLN A 7 16.51 -1.42 5.60
CA GLN A 7 17.58 -2.41 5.50
C GLN A 7 17.04 -3.78 5.09
N GLU A 8 15.95 -4.24 5.72
CA GLU A 8 15.31 -5.52 5.38
C GLU A 8 14.88 -5.57 3.91
N LEU A 9 14.28 -4.48 3.41
CA LEU A 9 13.88 -4.37 2.00
C LEU A 9 15.10 -4.45 1.07
N MET A 10 16.18 -3.72 1.38
CA MET A 10 17.39 -3.71 0.56
C MET A 10 18.02 -5.11 0.50
N GLU A 11 18.13 -5.78 1.65
CA GLU A 11 18.65 -7.15 1.73
C GLU A 11 17.77 -8.14 0.95
N ASP A 12 16.43 -7.99 0.97
CA ASP A 12 15.52 -8.85 0.22
C ASP A 12 15.62 -8.63 -1.30
N LEU A 13 15.75 -7.38 -1.74
CA LEU A 13 15.95 -7.02 -3.14
C LEU A 13 17.27 -7.58 -3.68
N GLU A 14 18.37 -7.39 -2.95
CA GLU A 14 19.68 -7.93 -3.32
C GLU A 14 19.67 -9.46 -3.35
N ARG A 15 19.02 -10.07 -2.36
CA ARG A 15 18.84 -11.52 -2.30
C ARG A 15 18.04 -12.03 -3.50
N PHE A 16 17.02 -11.31 -3.94
CA PHE A 16 16.23 -11.68 -5.11
C PHE A 16 17.08 -11.65 -6.39
N VAL A 17 17.81 -10.57 -6.63
CA VAL A 17 18.65 -10.40 -7.84
C VAL A 17 19.79 -11.43 -7.89
N ASN A 18 20.39 -11.75 -6.75
CA ASN A 18 21.53 -12.66 -6.68
C ASN A 18 21.15 -14.16 -6.64
N ARG A 19 19.87 -14.52 -6.79
CA ARG A 19 19.39 -15.91 -6.63
C ARG A 19 18.93 -16.58 -7.92
N ARG A 20 19.28 -16.06 -9.10
CA ARG A 20 18.94 -16.66 -10.40
C ARG A 20 19.17 -18.17 -10.45
N GLU A 21 20.37 -18.63 -10.14
CA GLU A 21 20.76 -20.04 -10.21
C GLU A 21 19.98 -20.89 -9.23
N PHE A 22 19.64 -20.34 -8.06
CA PHE A 22 18.82 -21.01 -7.07
C PHE A 22 17.41 -21.26 -7.62
N TYR A 23 16.73 -20.24 -8.15
CA TYR A 23 15.40 -20.38 -8.74
C TYR A 23 15.40 -21.39 -9.90
N LYS A 24 16.41 -21.31 -10.77
CA LYS A 24 16.61 -22.26 -11.88
C LYS A 24 16.79 -23.69 -11.37
N LYS A 25 17.61 -23.90 -10.34
CA LYS A 25 17.88 -25.23 -9.76
C LYS A 25 16.63 -25.87 -9.16
N VAL A 26 15.77 -25.08 -8.51
CA VAL A 26 14.54 -25.59 -7.87
C VAL A 26 13.34 -25.62 -8.82
N GLY A 27 13.51 -25.19 -10.07
CA GLY A 27 12.45 -25.18 -11.09
C GLY A 27 11.29 -24.22 -10.75
N LYS A 28 11.57 -23.14 -10.02
CA LYS A 28 10.57 -22.11 -9.67
C LYS A 28 10.76 -20.88 -10.55
N ALA A 29 9.65 -20.23 -10.91
CA ALA A 29 9.67 -18.92 -11.54
C ALA A 29 10.48 -17.94 -10.68
N TRP A 30 11.43 -17.23 -11.31
CA TRP A 30 12.28 -16.26 -10.62
C TRP A 30 11.54 -14.92 -10.52
N LYS A 31 10.60 -14.92 -9.57
CA LYS A 31 9.75 -13.79 -9.21
C LYS A 31 9.76 -13.51 -7.71
N ARG A 32 9.42 -12.28 -7.34
CA ARG A 32 9.22 -11.84 -5.95
C ARG A 32 8.02 -10.92 -5.82
N GLY A 33 7.16 -11.20 -4.84
CA GLY A 33 5.97 -10.38 -4.59
C GLY A 33 6.09 -9.50 -3.36
N TYR A 34 5.67 -8.25 -3.47
CA TYR A 34 5.60 -7.27 -2.38
C TYR A 34 4.19 -6.72 -2.24
N LEU A 35 3.76 -6.47 -1.00
CA LEU A 35 2.55 -5.73 -0.67
C LEU A 35 2.93 -4.46 0.09
N LEU A 36 2.68 -3.29 -0.51
CA LEU A 36 2.80 -2.00 0.12
C LEU A 36 1.42 -1.56 0.62
N TYR A 37 1.27 -1.36 1.92
CA TYR A 37 -0.04 -1.00 2.48
C TYR A 37 0.04 0.11 3.52
N GLY A 38 -1.01 0.92 3.60
CA GLY A 38 -1.13 2.01 4.56
C GLY A 38 -1.89 3.20 3.97
N PRO A 39 -2.11 4.27 4.75
CA PRO A 39 -2.90 5.43 4.33
C PRO A 39 -2.44 6.02 2.98
N PRO A 40 -3.31 6.74 2.26
CA PRO A 40 -2.89 7.53 1.10
C PRO A 40 -1.86 8.59 1.52
N GLY A 41 -0.97 8.97 0.60
CA GLY A 41 0.06 10.00 0.88
C GLY A 41 1.26 9.53 1.74
N THR A 42 1.42 8.23 1.96
CA THR A 42 2.56 7.67 2.73
C THR A 42 3.77 7.28 1.88
N GLY A 43 3.71 7.49 0.56
CA GLY A 43 4.84 7.28 -0.34
C GLY A 43 4.96 5.86 -0.92
N LYS A 44 3.85 5.10 -1.02
CA LYS A 44 3.82 3.76 -1.65
C LYS A 44 4.40 3.79 -3.08
N SER A 45 3.85 4.62 -3.96
CA SER A 45 4.33 4.73 -5.36
C SER A 45 5.73 5.35 -5.44
N SER A 46 6.09 6.27 -4.53
CA SER A 46 7.46 6.80 -4.44
C SER A 46 8.49 5.73 -4.05
N LEU A 47 8.12 4.79 -3.18
CA LEU A 47 8.97 3.66 -2.83
C LEU A 47 9.18 2.71 -4.02
N ILE A 48 8.12 2.45 -4.80
CA ILE A 48 8.20 1.65 -6.03
C ILE A 48 9.21 2.27 -7.00
N ALA A 49 9.11 3.58 -7.23
CA ALA A 49 10.05 4.29 -8.09
C ALA A 49 11.50 4.21 -7.57
N ALA A 50 11.69 4.30 -6.24
CA ALA A 50 13.01 4.13 -5.63
C ALA A 50 13.57 2.71 -5.81
N MET A 51 12.73 1.68 -5.66
CA MET A 51 13.12 0.28 -5.90
C MET A 51 13.52 0.04 -7.35
N ALA A 52 12.74 0.55 -8.31
CA ALA A 52 13.03 0.43 -9.73
C ALA A 52 14.37 1.08 -10.10
N ASN A 53 14.60 2.31 -9.61
CA ASN A 53 15.85 3.03 -9.83
C ASN A 53 17.04 2.31 -9.18
N TYR A 54 16.88 1.77 -7.97
CA TYR A 54 17.94 1.01 -7.29
C TYR A 54 18.35 -0.23 -8.07
N LEU A 55 17.37 -0.96 -8.62
CA LEU A 55 17.60 -2.20 -9.36
C LEU A 55 17.93 -2.00 -10.84
N ASN A 56 17.72 -0.79 -11.36
CA ASN A 56 17.69 -0.48 -12.79
C ASN A 56 16.67 -1.37 -13.55
N PHE A 57 15.44 -1.41 -13.04
CA PHE A 57 14.32 -2.17 -13.58
C PHE A 57 13.28 -1.24 -14.23
N ASP A 58 12.63 -1.72 -15.28
CA ASP A 58 11.50 -1.02 -15.91
C ASP A 58 10.24 -1.13 -15.04
N ILE A 59 9.43 -0.08 -14.99
CA ILE A 59 8.14 -0.08 -14.28
C ILE A 59 7.00 -0.25 -15.28
N TYR A 60 6.13 -1.24 -15.02
CA TYR A 60 4.87 -1.43 -15.72
C TYR A 60 3.72 -1.24 -14.75
N ASP A 61 2.99 -0.14 -14.91
CA ASP A 61 1.80 0.14 -14.12
C ASP A 61 0.57 -0.52 -14.75
N LEU A 62 -0.13 -1.35 -13.98
CA LEU A 62 -1.28 -2.12 -14.44
C LEU A 62 -2.56 -1.59 -13.80
N GLU A 63 -3.26 -0.74 -14.52
CA GLU A 63 -4.59 -0.27 -14.13
C GLU A 63 -5.64 -1.37 -14.36
N LEU A 64 -5.99 -2.08 -13.29
CA LEU A 64 -7.00 -3.16 -13.36
C LEU A 64 -8.37 -2.67 -13.84
N ALA A 65 -8.72 -1.40 -13.61
CA ALA A 65 -9.99 -0.81 -14.02
C ALA A 65 -10.19 -0.78 -15.55
N ASN A 66 -9.10 -0.72 -16.32
CA ASN A 66 -9.17 -0.63 -17.78
C ASN A 66 -9.21 -2.00 -18.45
N LEU A 67 -8.89 -3.07 -17.72
CA LEU A 67 -8.83 -4.42 -18.27
C LEU A 67 -10.22 -5.03 -18.37
N GLN A 68 -10.59 -5.41 -19.59
CA GLN A 68 -11.90 -5.98 -19.84
C GLN A 68 -11.93 -7.48 -19.55
N SER A 69 -10.80 -8.19 -19.73
CA SER A 69 -10.76 -9.66 -19.68
C SER A 69 -9.46 -10.26 -19.13
N ASN A 70 -9.51 -11.53 -18.74
CA ASN A 70 -8.31 -12.26 -18.30
C ASN A 70 -7.32 -12.51 -19.45
N SER A 71 -7.76 -12.58 -20.70
CA SER A 71 -6.87 -12.76 -21.86
C SER A 71 -6.06 -11.50 -22.16
N GLU A 72 -6.64 -10.32 -21.96
CA GLU A 72 -5.94 -9.04 -22.05
C GLU A 72 -4.86 -8.92 -20.97
N LEU A 73 -5.21 -9.24 -19.72
CA LEU A 73 -4.25 -9.35 -18.62
C LEU A 73 -3.09 -10.30 -18.95
N ARG A 74 -3.39 -11.49 -19.49
CA ARG A 74 -2.35 -12.45 -19.93
C ARG A 74 -1.44 -11.83 -20.99
N SER A 75 -2.00 -11.16 -21.98
CA SER A 75 -1.26 -10.57 -23.10
C SER A 75 -0.30 -9.48 -22.63
N LEU A 76 -0.76 -8.60 -21.73
CA LEU A 76 0.09 -7.57 -21.11
C LEU A 76 1.24 -8.20 -20.33
N LEU A 77 0.96 -9.23 -19.54
CA LEU A 77 1.98 -9.85 -18.69
C LEU A 77 3.02 -10.66 -19.48
N VAL A 78 2.65 -11.20 -20.64
CA VAL A 78 3.59 -11.80 -21.59
C VAL A 78 4.40 -10.74 -22.33
N ALA A 79 3.83 -9.56 -22.59
CA ALA A 79 4.51 -8.46 -23.25
C ALA A 79 5.50 -7.70 -22.36
N THR A 80 5.39 -7.83 -21.03
CA THR A 80 6.35 -7.21 -20.10
C THR A 80 7.72 -7.87 -20.15
N ASN A 81 8.77 -7.06 -20.23
CA ASN A 81 10.16 -7.54 -20.31
C ASN A 81 10.64 -8.15 -18.98
N ASN A 82 11.76 -8.86 -19.02
CA ASN A 82 12.51 -9.23 -17.82
C ASN A 82 13.15 -7.98 -17.18
N ARG A 83 13.62 -8.10 -15.93
CA ARG A 83 14.17 -6.99 -15.13
C ARG A 83 13.14 -5.86 -15.01
N SER A 84 11.94 -6.25 -14.60
CA SER A 84 10.81 -5.35 -14.50
C SER A 84 10.10 -5.44 -13.15
N ILE A 85 9.47 -4.34 -12.78
CA ILE A 85 8.53 -4.21 -11.68
C ILE A 85 7.14 -4.04 -12.27
N LEU A 86 6.27 -5.02 -12.05
CA LEU A 86 4.85 -4.93 -12.33
C LEU A 86 4.14 -4.35 -11.11
N VAL A 87 3.44 -3.24 -11.29
CA VAL A 87 2.69 -2.55 -10.23
C VAL A 87 1.20 -2.81 -10.43
N ILE A 88 0.52 -3.17 -9.35
CA ILE A 88 -0.92 -3.36 -9.32
C ILE A 88 -1.46 -2.49 -8.18
N GLU A 89 -1.95 -1.32 -8.55
CA GLU A 89 -2.40 -0.32 -7.58
C GLU A 89 -3.81 -0.57 -7.05
N ASP A 90 -4.05 -0.13 -5.82
CA ASP A 90 -5.37 -0.08 -5.16
C ASP A 90 -6.21 -1.36 -5.29
N ILE A 91 -5.61 -2.50 -4.96
CA ILE A 91 -6.30 -3.80 -5.02
C ILE A 91 -7.48 -3.93 -4.04
N ASP A 92 -7.65 -3.01 -3.09
CA ASP A 92 -8.84 -2.90 -2.25
C ASP A 92 -10.01 -2.15 -2.92
N CYS A 93 -9.77 -1.27 -3.88
CA CYS A 93 -10.83 -0.65 -4.68
C CYS A 93 -11.45 -1.66 -5.67
N SER A 94 -10.71 -2.73 -5.99
CA SER A 94 -11.20 -3.83 -6.82
C SER A 94 -12.24 -4.72 -6.12
N THR A 95 -12.65 -4.43 -4.87
CA THR A 95 -13.68 -5.22 -4.19
C THR A 95 -15.08 -5.15 -4.83
N ASP A 96 -15.29 -4.35 -5.88
CA ASP A 96 -16.46 -4.49 -6.77
C ASP A 96 -16.42 -5.81 -7.59
N PHE A 97 -15.36 -6.61 -7.47
CA PHE A 97 -15.35 -8.02 -7.86
C PHE A 97 -16.02 -8.95 -6.83
N LYS A 98 -16.54 -8.40 -5.71
CA LYS A 98 -17.39 -9.12 -4.75
C LYS A 98 -18.86 -8.93 -5.08
N ASP A 99 -19.30 -9.64 -6.11
CA ASP A 99 -20.63 -10.28 -6.08
C ASP A 99 -20.42 -11.74 -6.45
N ARG A 100 -20.09 -12.54 -5.44
CA ARG A 100 -20.18 -14.01 -5.55
C ARG A 100 -21.00 -14.66 -4.46
N ASP A 101 -21.37 -13.97 -3.38
CA ASP A 101 -22.07 -14.61 -2.26
C ASP A 101 -23.51 -14.12 -2.03
N THR A 102 -24.01 -13.14 -2.79
CA THR A 102 -25.37 -12.60 -2.62
C THR A 102 -26.37 -12.88 -3.76
N GLU A 103 -25.93 -13.40 -4.90
CA GLU A 103 -26.84 -13.72 -6.03
C GLU A 103 -26.89 -15.22 -6.43
N GLN A 104 -26.30 -16.12 -5.64
CA GLN A 104 -26.24 -17.55 -5.96
C GLN A 104 -27.52 -18.37 -5.67
N GLN A 105 -28.70 -17.76 -5.55
CA GLN A 105 -29.95 -18.52 -5.43
C GLN A 105 -30.91 -18.39 -6.63
N ALA A 106 -30.63 -17.54 -7.64
CA ALA A 106 -31.51 -17.39 -8.80
C ALA A 106 -30.93 -17.85 -10.14
N GLU A 107 -29.61 -17.87 -10.33
CA GLU A 107 -29.01 -18.05 -11.68
C GLU A 107 -28.35 -19.41 -11.95
N GLN A 108 -28.53 -20.41 -11.08
CA GLN A 108 -27.89 -21.73 -11.23
C GLN A 108 -28.38 -22.56 -12.44
N TYR A 109 -29.36 -22.09 -13.22
CA TYR A 109 -29.94 -22.87 -14.32
C TYR A 109 -29.64 -22.37 -15.75
N TYR A 110 -29.02 -21.20 -15.98
CA TYR A 110 -28.87 -20.67 -17.35
C TYR A 110 -27.47 -20.31 -17.87
N ASN A 111 -26.39 -20.35 -17.07
CA ASN A 111 -25.07 -19.93 -17.55
C ASN A 111 -23.96 -20.99 -17.39
N ARG A 112 -24.04 -22.08 -18.16
CA ARG A 112 -22.96 -23.09 -18.29
C ARG A 112 -21.91 -22.74 -19.35
N TYR A 113 -22.00 -21.58 -20.00
CA TYR A 113 -21.02 -21.07 -20.94
C TYR A 113 -20.89 -19.54 -20.78
N GLN A 114 -20.31 -19.08 -19.66
CA GLN A 114 -19.70 -17.75 -19.67
C GLN A 114 -18.22 -17.93 -20.04
N PRO A 115 -17.78 -17.40 -21.19
CA PRO A 115 -16.37 -17.43 -21.57
C PRO A 115 -15.54 -16.61 -20.58
N ASP A 116 -14.22 -16.72 -20.68
CA ASP A 116 -13.14 -16.17 -19.85
C ASP A 116 -13.12 -14.61 -19.73
N THR A 117 -14.28 -13.95 -19.68
CA THR A 117 -14.47 -12.55 -20.12
C THR A 117 -14.41 -11.50 -19.05
N LYS A 118 -14.75 -11.75 -17.78
CA LYS A 118 -14.67 -10.69 -16.74
C LYS A 118 -13.39 -10.84 -15.93
N LEU A 119 -12.62 -9.75 -15.81
CA LEU A 119 -11.47 -9.67 -14.91
C LEU A 119 -11.93 -10.05 -13.49
N THR A 120 -11.15 -10.87 -12.80
CA THR A 120 -11.41 -11.17 -11.39
C THR A 120 -10.10 -11.18 -10.62
N LEU A 121 -10.16 -10.82 -9.34
CA LEU A 121 -9.01 -10.94 -8.44
C LEU A 121 -8.46 -12.38 -8.41
N SER A 122 -9.34 -13.39 -8.46
CA SER A 122 -8.95 -14.80 -8.59
C SER A 122 -8.25 -15.11 -9.92
N GLY A 123 -8.65 -14.46 -11.02
CA GLY A 123 -7.99 -14.54 -12.32
C GLY A 123 -6.58 -13.98 -12.29
N LEU A 124 -6.39 -12.82 -11.67
CA LEU A 124 -5.08 -12.22 -11.42
C LEU A 124 -4.19 -13.15 -10.56
N LEU A 125 -4.76 -13.71 -9.50
CA LEU A 125 -4.07 -14.66 -8.62
C LEU A 125 -3.61 -15.93 -9.32
N ASN A 126 -4.50 -16.54 -10.09
CA ASN A 126 -4.19 -17.73 -10.87
C ASN A 126 -3.09 -17.45 -11.91
N PHE A 127 -3.01 -16.22 -12.41
CA PHE A 127 -1.93 -15.84 -13.30
C PHE A 127 -0.59 -15.72 -12.55
N ILE A 128 -0.59 -15.03 -11.41
CA ILE A 128 0.62 -14.82 -10.62
C ILE A 128 1.18 -16.15 -10.15
N ASP A 129 0.34 -17.09 -9.70
CA ASP A 129 0.78 -18.42 -9.25
C ASP A 129 1.00 -19.44 -10.36
N GLY A 130 0.37 -19.23 -11.51
CA GLY A 130 0.23 -20.26 -12.55
C GLY A 130 1.49 -20.50 -13.37
N LEU A 131 1.41 -21.52 -14.22
CA LEU A 131 2.44 -21.94 -15.20
C LEU A 131 2.93 -20.80 -16.11
N TRP A 132 2.16 -19.73 -16.25
CA TRP A 132 2.48 -18.53 -17.04
C TRP A 132 3.53 -17.63 -16.40
N SER A 133 3.70 -17.70 -15.08
CA SER A 133 4.81 -17.03 -14.39
C SER A 133 6.18 -17.61 -14.76
N SER A 134 6.21 -18.77 -15.42
CA SER A 134 7.43 -19.39 -15.99
C SER A 134 7.88 -18.72 -17.31
N CYS A 135 7.02 -17.90 -17.92
CA CYS A 135 7.35 -17.12 -19.12
C CYS A 135 7.98 -15.79 -18.70
N GLY A 136 9.20 -15.84 -18.17
CA GLY A 136 9.92 -14.68 -17.68
C GLY A 136 10.91 -15.08 -16.60
N ASP A 137 12.15 -14.63 -16.76
CA ASP A 137 13.25 -15.07 -15.91
C ASP A 137 13.50 -14.11 -14.75
N GLU A 138 13.02 -12.88 -14.70
CA GLU A 138 13.37 -11.97 -13.59
C GLU A 138 12.33 -10.86 -13.42
N ARG A 139 11.39 -11.02 -12.46
CA ARG A 139 10.31 -10.04 -12.26
C ARG A 139 9.94 -9.80 -10.79
N ILE A 140 9.72 -8.54 -10.45
CA ILE A 140 9.13 -8.15 -9.18
C ILE A 140 7.66 -7.77 -9.43
N ILE A 141 6.77 -8.18 -8.54
CA ILE A 141 5.35 -7.80 -8.57
C ILE A 141 5.06 -7.03 -7.28
N ILE A 142 4.55 -5.82 -7.38
CA ILE A 142 4.21 -4.97 -6.24
C ILE A 142 2.73 -4.66 -6.27
N PHE A 143 2.06 -4.93 -5.16
CA PHE A 143 0.68 -4.57 -4.94
C PHE A 143 0.61 -3.40 -3.96
N THR A 144 -0.29 -2.46 -4.23
CA THR A 144 -0.58 -1.37 -3.28
C THR A 144 -2.01 -1.47 -2.76
N THR A 145 -2.22 -1.13 -1.49
CA THR A 145 -3.56 -1.04 -0.90
C THR A 145 -3.61 -0.03 0.23
N ASN A 146 -4.75 0.61 0.43
CA ASN A 146 -4.98 1.44 1.63
C ASN A 146 -5.48 0.61 2.83
N HIS A 147 -6.05 -0.57 2.56
CA HIS A 147 -6.76 -1.38 3.55
C HIS A 147 -6.39 -2.87 3.44
N LYS A 148 -5.29 -3.27 4.07
CA LYS A 148 -4.84 -4.67 4.11
C LYS A 148 -5.89 -5.63 4.68
N ASP A 149 -6.70 -5.17 5.63
CA ASP A 149 -7.78 -5.93 6.27
C ASP A 149 -8.95 -6.26 5.33
N LYS A 150 -9.09 -5.55 4.20
CA LYS A 150 -10.13 -5.83 3.19
C LYS A 150 -9.72 -6.89 2.18
N LEU A 151 -8.44 -7.25 2.13
CA LEU A 151 -7.90 -8.21 1.17
C LEU A 151 -8.33 -9.64 1.49
N ASP A 152 -8.55 -10.42 0.44
CA ASP A 152 -8.73 -11.87 0.57
C ASP A 152 -7.46 -12.50 1.16
N PRO A 153 -7.54 -13.26 2.28
CA PRO A 153 -6.40 -13.97 2.85
C PRO A 153 -5.67 -14.90 1.87
N ALA A 154 -6.32 -15.37 0.81
CA ALA A 154 -5.69 -16.14 -0.24
C ALA A 154 -4.60 -15.34 -0.98
N LEU A 155 -4.69 -14.01 -1.08
CA LEU A 155 -3.66 -13.14 -1.65
C LEU A 155 -2.36 -13.14 -0.84
N LEU A 156 -2.47 -13.28 0.48
CA LEU A 156 -1.37 -13.16 1.43
C LEU A 156 -0.57 -14.46 1.62
N ARG A 157 -0.86 -15.50 0.82
CA ARG A 157 -0.18 -16.79 0.91
C ARG A 157 1.25 -16.68 0.33
N PRO A 158 2.23 -17.40 0.92
CA PRO A 158 3.60 -17.45 0.38
C PRO A 158 3.63 -17.85 -1.10
N GLY A 159 4.48 -17.18 -1.89
CA GLY A 159 4.56 -17.35 -3.35
C GLY A 159 3.76 -16.31 -4.15
N ARG A 160 2.90 -15.53 -3.48
CA ARG A 160 2.12 -14.41 -4.04
C ARG A 160 2.65 -13.07 -3.59
N MET A 161 2.37 -12.71 -2.34
CA MET A 161 2.82 -11.48 -1.67
C MET A 161 3.74 -11.91 -0.54
N ASP A 162 5.03 -12.02 -0.83
CA ASP A 162 5.98 -12.62 0.12
C ASP A 162 6.43 -11.64 1.20
N MET A 163 6.63 -10.37 0.84
CA MET A 163 7.05 -9.32 1.75
C MET A 163 5.96 -8.26 1.91
N HIS A 164 5.61 -7.94 3.16
CA HIS A 164 4.55 -7.00 3.50
C HIS A 164 5.14 -5.75 4.16
N ILE A 165 4.96 -4.59 3.55
CA ILE A 165 5.57 -3.32 3.98
C ILE A 165 4.46 -2.36 4.38
N HIS A 166 4.41 -2.04 5.68
CA HIS A 166 3.49 -1.05 6.21
C HIS A 166 4.06 0.37 6.08
N MET A 167 3.42 1.19 5.25
CA MET A 167 3.73 2.59 5.04
C MET A 167 2.87 3.44 5.97
N SER A 168 3.38 3.72 7.17
CA SER A 168 2.66 4.46 8.21
C SER A 168 2.71 5.98 8.04
N TYR A 169 2.04 6.69 8.96
CA TYR A 169 2.15 8.13 9.14
C TYR A 169 3.60 8.60 9.38
N CYS A 170 3.82 9.89 9.22
CA CYS A 170 5.11 10.52 9.40
C CYS A 170 5.61 10.33 10.83
N THR A 171 6.90 10.07 10.99
CA THR A 171 7.58 9.96 12.28
C THR A 171 8.49 11.18 12.48
N PRO A 172 8.94 11.50 13.71
CA PRO A 172 9.93 12.55 13.95
C PRO A 172 11.18 12.43 13.05
N LYS A 173 11.72 11.21 12.93
CA LYS A 173 12.84 10.90 12.03
C LYS A 173 12.47 11.16 10.55
N GLY A 174 11.27 10.76 10.14
CA GLY A 174 10.77 11.02 8.79
C GLY A 174 10.64 12.52 8.50
N PHE A 175 10.14 13.29 9.46
CA PHE A 175 10.07 14.74 9.36
C PHE A 175 11.46 15.38 9.20
N ARG A 176 12.45 14.99 10.00
CA ARG A 176 13.82 15.52 9.86
C ARG A 176 14.39 15.27 8.46
N LEU A 177 14.13 14.10 7.89
CA LEU A 177 14.53 13.80 6.51
C LEU A 177 13.83 14.71 5.49
N LEU A 178 12.53 14.95 5.65
CA LEU A 178 11.78 15.86 4.80
C LEU A 178 12.28 17.30 4.94
N ALA A 179 12.47 17.80 6.18
CA ALA A 179 13.01 19.13 6.43
C ALA A 179 14.42 19.31 5.83
N SER A 180 15.28 18.31 5.94
CA SER A 180 16.60 18.30 5.30
C SER A 180 16.49 18.36 3.78
N ASN A 181 15.59 17.58 3.17
CA ASN A 181 15.46 17.51 1.71
C ASN A 181 14.81 18.76 1.09
N TYR A 182 13.75 19.28 1.71
CA TYR A 182 12.96 20.39 1.14
C TYR A 182 13.47 21.77 1.58
N LEU A 183 14.00 21.90 2.80
CA LEU A 183 14.44 23.19 3.35
C LEU A 183 15.96 23.30 3.50
N SER A 184 16.73 22.25 3.16
CA SER A 184 18.20 22.20 3.36
C SER A 184 18.62 22.45 4.83
N VAL A 185 17.75 22.10 5.79
CA VAL A 185 18.01 22.26 7.22
C VAL A 185 18.63 20.97 7.76
N HIS A 186 19.95 20.99 7.97
CA HIS A 186 20.70 19.85 8.48
C HIS A 186 20.99 19.92 10.00
N LYS A 187 20.73 21.07 10.62
CA LYS A 187 20.94 21.32 12.05
C LYS A 187 19.60 21.46 12.78
N GLU A 188 19.64 21.39 14.11
CA GLU A 188 18.46 21.65 14.94
C GLU A 188 17.84 23.01 14.64
N HIS A 189 16.51 23.07 14.73
CA HIS A 189 15.73 24.29 14.65
C HIS A 189 14.90 24.44 15.93
N GLN A 190 14.66 25.68 16.37
CA GLN A 190 13.88 25.98 17.57
C GLN A 190 12.48 25.34 17.58
N LEU A 191 11.90 25.11 16.41
CA LEU A 191 10.56 24.51 16.24
C LEU A 191 10.59 22.97 16.11
N PHE A 192 11.75 22.33 15.98
CA PHE A 192 11.79 20.87 15.76
C PHE A 192 11.22 20.11 16.96
N GLY A 193 11.57 20.47 18.20
CA GLY A 193 11.04 19.80 19.38
C GLY A 193 9.51 19.84 19.47
N GLU A 194 8.89 21.00 19.17
CA GLU A 194 7.43 21.14 19.14
C GLU A 194 6.81 20.33 18.00
N ILE A 195 7.39 20.37 16.80
CA ILE A 195 6.91 19.63 15.63
C ILE A 195 6.96 18.12 15.88
N GLU A 196 8.08 17.62 16.41
CA GLU A 196 8.26 16.20 16.68
C GLU A 196 7.23 15.68 17.70
N GLN A 197 7.02 16.41 18.79
CA GLN A 197 5.98 16.06 19.76
C GLN A 197 4.58 16.07 19.12
N LEU A 198 4.27 17.09 18.31
CA LEU A 198 2.98 17.18 17.64
C LEU A 198 2.78 16.07 16.60
N ILE A 199 3.83 15.62 15.92
CA ILE A 199 3.78 14.49 14.98
C ILE A 199 3.48 13.18 15.73
N GLU A 200 4.05 12.94 16.90
CA GLU A 200 3.73 11.75 17.69
C GLU A 200 2.27 11.74 18.16
N GLU A 201 1.70 12.92 18.40
CA GLU A 201 0.33 13.09 18.88
C GLU A 201 -0.70 13.23 17.74
N SER A 202 -0.26 13.34 16.49
CA SER A 202 -1.16 13.56 15.34
C SER A 202 -0.87 12.63 14.16
N GLN A 203 -1.92 12.06 13.58
CA GLN A 203 -1.80 11.28 12.34
C GLN A 203 -1.64 12.22 11.13
N ILE A 204 -0.41 12.57 10.78
CA ILE A 204 -0.04 13.33 9.58
C ILE A 204 0.76 12.46 8.61
N THR A 205 0.48 12.58 7.32
CA THR A 205 1.17 11.82 6.27
C THR A 205 2.44 12.55 5.81
N PRO A 206 3.47 11.82 5.34
CA PRO A 206 4.64 12.43 4.70
C PRO A 206 4.30 13.40 3.58
N ALA A 207 3.27 13.11 2.77
CA ALA A 207 2.82 14.01 1.70
C ALA A 207 2.29 15.35 2.24
N GLU A 208 1.45 15.33 3.28
CA GLU A 208 0.95 16.56 3.92
C GLU A 208 2.08 17.39 4.55
N VAL A 209 3.07 16.72 5.17
CA VAL A 209 4.26 17.40 5.68
C VAL A 209 5.02 18.06 4.53
N ALA A 210 5.31 17.31 3.46
CA ALA A 210 6.03 17.84 2.31
C ALA A 210 5.30 19.04 1.67
N GLU A 211 3.98 18.94 1.50
CA GLU A 211 3.14 20.01 0.97
C GLU A 211 3.25 21.30 1.81
N GLU A 212 3.12 21.20 3.14
CA GLU A 212 3.21 22.38 3.99
C GLU A 212 4.62 22.97 4.04
N LEU A 213 5.67 22.14 3.94
CA LEU A 213 7.05 22.62 3.82
C LEU A 213 7.32 23.38 2.52
N MET A 214 6.68 22.97 1.41
CA MET A 214 6.83 23.60 0.09
C MET A 214 5.96 24.85 -0.11
N LYS A 215 4.90 25.02 0.69
CA LYS A 215 3.88 26.05 0.51
C LYS A 215 4.36 27.49 0.72
N ARG A 216 5.37 27.68 1.58
CA ARG A 216 5.87 29.01 1.97
C ARG A 216 7.36 29.09 1.69
N GLU A 217 7.83 30.28 1.34
CA GLU A 217 9.26 30.55 1.21
C GLU A 217 9.86 30.94 2.58
N GLY A 218 10.97 30.30 2.91
CA GLY A 218 11.73 30.56 4.13
C GLY A 218 11.45 29.56 5.25
N VAL A 219 12.52 29.05 5.84
CA VAL A 219 12.52 27.97 6.85
C VAL A 219 11.56 28.26 8.00
N ASP A 220 11.65 29.44 8.62
CA ASP A 220 10.80 29.81 9.77
C ASP A 220 9.30 29.84 9.41
N LYS A 221 8.96 30.36 8.22
CA LYS A 221 7.57 30.47 7.78
C LYS A 221 6.97 29.11 7.47
N SER A 222 7.73 28.23 6.82
CA SER A 222 7.29 26.87 6.48
C SER A 222 7.13 26.01 7.73
N LEU A 223 8.10 26.03 8.64
CA LEU A 223 8.02 25.29 9.90
C LEU A 223 6.90 25.85 10.79
N GLY A 224 6.71 27.18 10.82
CA GLY A 224 5.57 27.80 11.52
C GLY A 224 4.21 27.38 10.94
N GLY A 225 4.09 27.28 9.62
CA GLY A 225 2.89 26.75 8.94
C GLY A 225 2.62 25.29 9.30
N LEU A 226 3.67 24.46 9.37
CA LEU A 226 3.56 23.07 9.79
C LEU A 226 3.07 22.93 11.24
N VAL A 227 3.56 23.77 12.17
CA VAL A 227 3.06 23.79 13.55
C VAL A 227 1.56 24.11 13.61
N GLU A 228 1.10 25.10 12.83
CA GLU A 228 -0.32 25.47 12.74
C GLU A 228 -1.18 24.30 12.22
N LEU A 229 -0.73 23.65 11.14
CA LEU A 229 -1.38 22.46 10.57
C LEU A 229 -1.50 21.32 11.59
N LEU A 230 -0.40 21.01 12.29
CA LEU A 230 -0.35 19.93 13.27
C LEU A 230 -1.27 20.20 14.47
N LYS A 231 -1.30 21.44 14.98
CA LYS A 231 -2.22 21.85 16.06
C LYS A 231 -3.68 21.69 15.64
N ARG A 232 -4.01 22.06 14.40
CA ARG A 232 -5.35 21.87 13.85
C ARG A 232 -5.72 20.38 13.79
N LYS A 233 -4.85 19.55 13.22
CA LYS A 233 -5.07 18.08 13.14
C LYS A 233 -5.22 17.42 14.50
N LYS A 234 -4.39 17.78 15.47
CA LYS A 234 -4.50 17.28 16.85
C LYS A 234 -5.87 17.60 17.45
N THR A 235 -6.38 18.81 17.22
CA THR A 235 -7.71 19.23 17.69
C THR A 235 -8.82 18.42 17.03
N GLU A 236 -8.80 18.30 15.71
CA GLU A 236 -9.79 17.50 14.94
C GLU A 236 -9.80 16.03 15.38
N GLN A 237 -8.62 15.42 15.56
CA GLN A 237 -8.49 14.03 15.99
C GLN A 237 -9.03 13.81 17.41
N ASN A 238 -8.78 14.75 18.32
CA ASN A 238 -9.34 14.71 19.66
C ASN A 238 -10.87 14.81 19.64
N GLU A 239 -11.46 15.67 18.81
CA GLU A 239 -12.91 15.76 18.65
C GLU A 239 -13.52 14.46 18.12
N VAL A 240 -12.92 13.87 17.08
CA VAL A 240 -13.36 12.58 16.52
C VAL A 240 -13.24 11.46 17.55
N ARG A 241 -12.14 11.41 18.30
CA ARG A 241 -11.93 10.44 19.39
C ARG A 241 -13.00 10.58 20.47
N MET A 242 -13.33 11.80 20.87
CA MET A 242 -14.35 12.06 21.88
C MET A 242 -15.77 11.71 21.38
N LYS A 243 -16.08 11.94 20.10
CA LYS A 243 -17.34 11.50 19.49
C LYS A 243 -17.48 9.98 19.50
N LYS A 244 -16.44 9.24 19.09
CA LYS A 244 -16.43 7.77 19.11
C LYS A 244 -16.63 7.20 20.52
N ILE A 245 -16.00 7.80 21.54
CA ILE A 245 -16.17 7.38 22.94
C ILE A 245 -17.62 7.57 23.39
N LYS A 246 -18.24 8.71 23.07
CA LYS A 246 -19.64 8.98 23.40
C LYS A 246 -20.60 8.00 22.71
N GLU A 247 -20.37 7.70 21.43
CA GLU A 247 -21.17 6.72 20.67
C GLU A 247 -21.06 5.30 21.24
N GLN A 248 -19.85 4.86 21.61
CA GLN A 248 -19.61 3.56 22.22
C GLN A 248 -20.32 3.44 23.58
N GLN A 249 -20.28 4.50 24.41
CA GLN A 249 -20.99 4.56 25.68
C GLN A 249 -22.51 4.52 25.51
N MET A 250 -23.06 5.20 24.49
CA MET A 250 -24.48 5.11 24.16
C MET A 250 -24.90 3.72 23.67
N LYS A 251 -24.09 3.06 22.82
CA LYS A 251 -24.34 1.68 22.38
C LYS A 251 -24.33 0.70 23.55
N ASN A 252 -23.36 0.82 24.47
CA ASN A 252 -23.29 -0.02 25.67
C ASN A 252 -24.48 0.20 26.62
N ARG A 253 -24.97 1.44 26.76
CA ARG A 253 -26.19 1.73 27.53
C ARG A 253 -27.44 1.12 26.90
N LYS A 254 -27.60 1.22 25.58
CA LYS A 254 -28.73 0.61 24.85
C LYS A 254 -28.70 -0.92 24.91
N GLY A 255 -27.52 -1.53 24.78
CA GLY A 255 -27.34 -2.98 24.92
C GLY A 255 -27.72 -3.49 26.31
N ARG A 256 -27.34 -2.77 27.38
CA ARG A 256 -27.75 -3.10 28.76
C ARG A 256 -29.26 -3.01 28.99
N TYR A 257 -29.94 -2.03 28.39
CA TYR A 257 -31.41 -1.91 28.47
C TYR A 257 -32.14 -3.04 27.72
N LEU A 258 -31.53 -3.62 26.69
CA LEU A 258 -32.11 -4.76 25.96
C LEU A 258 -31.98 -6.06 26.76
N ILE A 259 -30.89 -6.24 27.51
CA ILE A 259 -30.66 -7.44 28.34
C ILE A 259 -31.56 -7.44 29.59
N LEU A 260 -31.88 -6.28 30.15
CA LEU A 260 -32.76 -6.15 31.32
C LEU A 260 -34.27 -6.30 31.01
N LYS A 261 -34.63 -6.49 29.73
CA LYS A 261 -36.02 -6.68 29.28
C LYS A 261 -36.37 -8.14 28.97
N TRP A 262 -35.49 -9.09 29.28
CA TRP A 262 -35.72 -10.53 29.22
C TRP A 262 -35.69 -11.12 30.64
#